data_AF-A0A938SYE0-F1
#
_entry.id   AF-A0A938SYE0-F1
#
_cell.length_a   1.000
_cell.length_b   1.000
_cell.length_c   1.000
_cell.angle_alpha   90.00
_cell.angle_beta   90.00
_cell.angle_gamma   90.00
#
_symmetry.space_group_name_H-M   'P 1'
#
loop_
_entity.id
_entity.type
_entity.pdbx_description
1 polymer ?
#
loop_
_entity_poly.entity_id
_entity_poly.type
_entity_poly.pdbx_seq_one_letter_code
_entity_poly.pdbx_strand_id
1 'polypeptide(L)'
;MRGLVLGALSLALLSGGATLAGAETEHWLHVRVLDGEEKVSVNLPVELVATVIETAESDNFHRGRLIVEDQEFDRELVRAILQAAVESGDGEFVRVEAADGAQISVRKQKAMLLVDIDERAEDTQVRVSIPIAVVRAMLDGEGEALNIKAALDALGQHDGALVTIDDGDSTVRVWVDASMEGI
;
A
#
# COMPACT_ATOMS: atom_id res chain seq x y z
N MET A 1 25.00 11.32 -5.87
CA MET A 1 25.25 9.86 -5.85
C MET A 1 24.86 9.34 -4.47
N ARG A 2 23.61 8.91 -4.30
CA ARG A 2 23.14 8.23 -3.09
C ARG A 2 22.90 6.79 -3.47
N GLY A 3 23.70 5.89 -2.88
CA GLY A 3 23.70 4.47 -3.21
C GLY A 3 22.45 3.79 -2.68
N LEU A 4 21.77 3.04 -3.54
CA LEU A 4 20.80 2.04 -3.14
C LEU A 4 21.53 0.71 -3.03
N VAL A 5 21.64 0.18 -1.81
CA VAL A 5 22.14 -1.18 -1.56
C VAL A 5 20.96 -2.13 -1.74
N LEU A 6 20.86 -2.77 -2.91
CA LEU A 6 19.94 -3.90 -3.13
C LEU A 6 20.63 -5.20 -2.68
N GLY A 7 20.19 -5.72 -1.53
CA GLY A 7 20.55 -7.06 -1.07
C GLY A 7 19.84 -8.12 -1.92
N ALA A 8 20.61 -8.97 -2.60
CA ALA A 8 20.10 -10.08 -3.38
C ALA A 8 19.60 -11.21 -2.47
N LEU A 9 18.27 -11.42 -2.43
CA LEU A 9 17.66 -12.59 -1.79
C LEU A 9 17.32 -13.61 -2.87
N SER A 10 18.16 -14.63 -3.02
CA SER A 10 17.94 -15.75 -3.96
C SER A 10 17.21 -16.88 -3.23
N LEU A 11 15.92 -17.08 -3.53
CA LEU A 11 15.16 -18.22 -2.99
C LEU A 11 14.80 -19.20 -4.11
N ALA A 12 15.47 -20.35 -4.11
CA ALA A 12 15.18 -21.45 -5.03
C ALA A 12 13.94 -22.20 -4.55
N LEU A 13 12.87 -22.23 -5.37
CA LEU A 13 11.65 -22.99 -5.08
C LEU A 13 11.60 -24.28 -5.91
N LEU A 14 11.60 -25.40 -5.20
CA LEU A 14 11.32 -26.74 -5.72
C LEU A 14 9.81 -26.90 -6.00
N SER A 15 9.48 -27.37 -7.20
CA SER A 15 8.12 -27.59 -7.67
C SER A 15 7.53 -28.88 -7.11
N GLY A 16 6.47 -28.78 -6.32
CA GLY A 16 5.62 -29.91 -5.90
C GLY A 16 4.16 -29.53 -6.11
N GLY A 17 3.50 -30.15 -7.11
CA GLY A 17 2.11 -29.87 -7.44
C GLY A 17 1.11 -30.59 -6.54
N ALA A 18 -0.04 -29.95 -6.27
CA ALA A 18 -1.26 -30.62 -5.83
C ALA A 18 -2.52 -29.75 -6.03
N THR A 19 -3.49 -30.36 -6.73
CA THR A 19 -4.96 -30.31 -6.54
C THR A 19 -5.72 -28.98 -6.52
N LEU A 20 -6.60 -28.84 -7.53
CA LEU A 20 -7.72 -27.90 -7.62
C LEU A 20 -8.77 -28.21 -6.53
N ALA A 21 -8.60 -27.64 -5.34
CA ALA A 21 -9.72 -27.31 -4.46
C ALA A 21 -10.24 -25.91 -4.88
N GLY A 22 -11.53 -25.64 -4.70
CA GLY A 22 -12.21 -24.43 -5.20
C GLY A 22 -11.33 -23.20 -5.08
N ALA A 23 -11.09 -22.51 -6.20
CA ALA A 23 -10.27 -21.31 -6.22
C ALA A 23 -10.98 -20.25 -5.37
N GLU A 24 -10.67 -20.22 -4.08
CA GLU A 24 -10.42 -18.98 -3.37
C GLU A 24 -9.62 -18.15 -4.38
N THR A 25 -10.20 -17.06 -4.88
CA THR A 25 -9.54 -16.27 -5.91
C THR A 25 -8.24 -15.78 -5.30
N GLU A 26 -7.13 -16.46 -5.62
CA GLU A 26 -5.83 -16.16 -5.07
C GLU A 26 -5.42 -14.80 -5.62
N HIS A 27 -5.41 -13.80 -4.74
CA HIS A 27 -5.00 -12.45 -5.13
C HIS A 27 -3.49 -12.31 -5.00
N TRP A 28 -2.92 -11.57 -5.94
CA TRP A 28 -1.49 -11.36 -6.08
C TRP A 28 -1.19 -9.89 -5.85
N LEU A 29 -0.20 -9.62 -5.01
CA LEU A 29 0.41 -8.31 -4.87
C LEU A 29 1.49 -8.17 -5.94
N HIS A 30 1.32 -7.18 -6.79
CA HIS A 30 2.25 -6.85 -7.85
C HIS A 30 3.00 -5.58 -7.51
N VAL A 31 4.30 -5.60 -7.72
CA VAL A 31 5.17 -4.42 -7.73
C VAL A 31 5.90 -4.40 -9.06
N ARG A 32 5.62 -3.39 -9.88
CA ARG A 32 6.30 -3.15 -11.15
C ARG A 32 7.06 -1.84 -11.07
N VAL A 33 8.32 -1.89 -11.49
CA VAL A 33 9.17 -0.71 -11.69
C VAL A 33 9.59 -0.69 -13.15
N LEU A 34 9.31 0.42 -13.81
CA LEU A 34 9.80 0.77 -15.14
C LEU A 34 10.78 1.93 -14.95
N ASP A 35 12.02 1.77 -15.40
CA ASP A 35 13.06 2.82 -15.38
C ASP A 35 13.78 2.77 -16.73
N GLY A 36 13.37 3.62 -17.66
CA GLY A 36 13.81 3.57 -19.05
C GLY A 36 13.59 2.20 -19.72
N GLU A 37 14.68 1.48 -20.02
CA GLU A 37 14.64 0.14 -20.62
C GLU A 37 14.57 -0.98 -19.57
N GLU A 38 14.85 -0.68 -18.29
CA GLU A 38 14.85 -1.64 -17.20
C GLU A 38 13.43 -1.89 -16.69
N LYS A 39 13.08 -3.17 -16.55
CA LYS A 39 11.77 -3.61 -16.09
C LYS A 39 11.94 -4.62 -14.97
N VAL A 40 11.49 -4.24 -13.79
CA VAL A 40 11.43 -5.13 -12.62
C VAL A 40 9.97 -5.42 -12.33
N SER A 41 9.63 -6.69 -12.13
CA SER A 41 8.29 -7.11 -11.72
C SER A 41 8.40 -8.17 -10.64
N VAL A 42 7.72 -7.92 -9.53
CA VAL A 42 7.63 -8.80 -8.37
C VAL A 42 6.16 -9.13 -8.16
N ASN A 43 5.81 -10.41 -8.21
CA ASN A 43 4.44 -10.90 -8.05
C ASN A 43 4.44 -11.87 -6.87
N LEU A 44 3.70 -11.55 -5.82
CA LEU A 44 3.66 -12.32 -4.58
C LEU A 44 2.22 -12.65 -4.23
N PRO A 45 1.87 -13.90 -3.88
CA PRO A 45 0.55 -14.20 -3.32
C PRO A 45 0.34 -13.37 -2.06
N VAL A 46 -0.85 -12.79 -1.89
CA VAL A 46 -1.16 -11.97 -0.71
C VAL A 46 -0.97 -12.77 0.59
N GLU A 47 -1.26 -14.07 0.58
CA GLU A 47 -1.05 -14.97 1.73
C GLU A 47 0.43 -15.12 2.12
N LEU A 48 1.32 -15.15 1.13
CA LEU A 48 2.76 -15.20 1.38
C LEU A 48 3.23 -13.92 2.06
N VAL A 49 2.76 -12.77 1.58
CA VAL A 49 3.05 -11.46 2.18
C VAL A 49 2.51 -11.40 3.62
N ALA A 50 1.31 -11.90 3.87
CA ALA A 50 0.72 -11.95 5.20
C ALA A 50 1.57 -12.78 6.18
N THR A 51 2.04 -13.95 5.74
CA THR A 51 2.92 -14.82 6.54
C THR A 51 4.23 -14.12 6.88
N VAL A 52 4.86 -13.46 5.91
CA VAL A 52 6.11 -12.70 6.14
C VAL A 52 5.87 -11.59 7.15
N ILE A 53 4.78 -10.83 7.00
CA ILE A 53 4.41 -9.73 7.89
C ILE A 53 4.17 -10.20 9.33
N GLU A 54 3.57 -11.36 9.55
CA GLU A 54 3.38 -11.91 10.91
C GLU A 54 4.70 -12.23 11.62
N THR A 55 5.73 -12.57 10.85
CA THR A 55 7.06 -12.91 11.36
C THR A 55 8.04 -11.74 11.37
N ALA A 56 7.69 -10.63 10.71
CA ALA A 56 8.52 -9.45 10.65
C ALA A 56 8.48 -8.70 11.99
N GLU A 57 9.67 -8.37 12.49
CA GLU A 57 9.88 -7.57 13.70
C GLU A 57 10.79 -6.38 13.36
N SER A 58 10.36 -5.18 13.73
CA SER A 58 11.16 -3.96 13.72
C SER A 58 10.69 -3.05 14.87
N ASP A 59 11.43 -1.98 15.17
CA ASP A 59 11.19 -1.13 16.35
C ASP A 59 9.71 -0.71 16.50
N ASN A 60 9.06 -0.38 15.37
CA ASN A 60 7.67 0.07 15.31
C ASN A 60 6.71 -0.95 14.70
N PHE A 61 7.17 -2.16 14.37
CA PHE A 61 6.36 -3.18 13.71
C PHE A 61 6.49 -4.53 14.39
N HIS A 62 5.39 -5.01 14.97
CA HIS A 62 5.38 -6.24 15.75
C HIS A 62 4.22 -7.12 15.29
N ARG A 63 4.53 -8.25 14.66
CA ARG A 63 3.54 -9.29 14.30
C ARG A 63 2.34 -8.76 13.51
N GLY A 64 2.61 -7.98 12.47
CA GLY A 64 1.56 -7.37 11.63
C GLY A 64 0.85 -6.17 12.24
N ARG A 65 1.33 -5.65 13.38
CA ARG A 65 0.84 -4.42 13.99
C ARG A 65 1.88 -3.31 13.83
N LEU A 66 1.45 -2.18 13.28
CA LEU A 66 2.27 -0.98 13.17
C LEU A 66 1.95 -0.03 14.33
N ILE A 67 2.95 0.30 15.13
CA ILE A 67 2.89 1.34 16.15
C ILE A 67 3.38 2.63 15.50
N VAL A 68 2.52 3.63 15.39
CA VAL A 68 2.92 4.95 14.90
C VAL A 68 3.57 5.69 16.06
N GLU A 69 4.89 5.76 16.09
CA GLU A 69 5.64 6.55 17.07
C GLU A 69 6.23 7.78 16.36
N ASP A 70 5.50 8.90 16.42
CA ASP A 70 6.00 10.19 15.92
C ASP A 70 5.86 11.24 17.03
N GLN A 71 6.86 12.11 17.19
CA GLN A 71 6.84 13.16 18.21
C GLN A 71 5.84 14.28 17.88
N GLU A 72 5.39 14.38 16.62
CA GLU A 72 4.49 15.42 16.13
C GLU A 72 3.02 14.97 16.08
N PHE A 73 2.74 13.66 16.06
CA PHE A 73 1.37 13.13 15.98
C PHE A 73 1.10 12.04 17.03
N ASP A 74 0.08 12.27 17.85
CA ASP A 74 -0.42 11.28 18.80
C ASP A 74 -1.08 10.09 18.07
N ARG A 75 -0.89 8.87 18.59
CA ARG A 75 -1.49 7.65 18.05
C ARG A 75 -3.02 7.70 18.06
N GLU A 76 -3.61 8.23 19.13
CA GLU A 76 -5.06 8.41 19.23
C GLU A 76 -5.56 9.38 18.16
N LEU A 77 -4.77 10.42 17.87
CA LEU A 77 -5.09 11.42 16.85
C LEU A 77 -5.08 10.79 15.44
N VAL A 78 -4.05 10.02 15.10
CA VAL A 78 -3.97 9.32 13.80
C VAL A 78 -5.17 8.40 13.61
N ARG A 79 -5.47 7.59 14.63
CA ARG A 79 -6.62 6.67 14.61
C ARG A 79 -7.95 7.41 14.47
N ALA A 80 -8.14 8.49 15.23
CA ALA A 80 -9.35 9.32 15.18
C ALA A 80 -9.52 10.00 13.80
N ILE A 81 -8.43 10.48 13.18
CA ILE A 81 -8.47 11.05 11.83
C ILE A 81 -8.89 9.99 10.81
N LEU A 82 -8.28 8.80 10.86
CA LEU A 82 -8.64 7.70 9.96
C LEU A 82 -10.09 7.26 10.16
N GLN A 83 -10.56 7.19 11.40
CA GLN A 83 -11.94 6.86 11.72
C GLN A 83 -12.91 7.93 11.20
N ALA A 84 -12.60 9.21 11.40
CA ALA A 84 -13.40 10.31 10.87
C ALA A 84 -13.45 10.27 9.33
N ALA A 85 -12.35 9.95 8.65
CA ALA A 85 -12.32 9.77 7.20
C ALA A 85 -13.16 8.57 6.73
N VAL A 86 -13.24 7.50 7.52
CA VAL A 86 -14.09 6.34 7.24
C VAL A 86 -15.57 6.68 7.40
N GLU A 87 -15.94 7.45 8.41
CA GLU A 87 -17.32 7.80 8.77
C GLU A 87 -17.90 8.97 7.97
N SER A 88 -17.03 9.82 7.40
CA SER A 88 -17.43 10.97 6.60
C SER A 88 -18.08 10.58 5.27
N GLY A 89 -18.78 11.53 4.65
CA GLY A 89 -19.21 11.40 3.25
C GLY A 89 -18.06 11.61 2.27
N ASP A 90 -18.37 11.49 0.98
CA ASP A 90 -17.45 11.88 -0.09
C ASP A 90 -17.10 13.38 0.03
N GLY A 91 -15.83 13.70 -0.22
CA GLY A 91 -15.34 15.07 -0.10
C GLY A 91 -13.82 15.14 -0.14
N GLU A 92 -13.32 16.37 -0.30
CA GLU A 92 -11.90 16.67 -0.13
C GLU A 92 -11.65 17.08 1.32
N PHE A 93 -10.72 16.40 2.00
CA PHE A 93 -10.40 16.65 3.40
C PHE A 93 -9.18 17.53 3.57
N VAL A 94 -8.19 17.36 2.68
CA VAL A 94 -6.96 18.14 2.71
C VAL A 94 -6.65 18.58 1.28
N ARG A 95 -6.31 19.87 1.14
CA ARG A 95 -5.63 20.40 -0.03
C ARG A 95 -4.53 21.33 0.45
N VAL A 96 -3.30 21.04 0.06
CA VAL A 96 -2.14 21.89 0.29
C VAL A 96 -1.61 22.30 -1.07
N GLU A 97 -1.40 23.60 -1.24
CA GLU A 97 -0.77 24.19 -2.41
C GLU A 97 0.48 24.92 -1.91
N ALA A 98 1.66 24.39 -2.25
CA ALA A 98 2.92 24.97 -1.89
C ALA A 98 3.32 26.08 -2.89
N ALA A 99 4.19 26.99 -2.43
CA ALA A 99 4.59 28.16 -3.23
C ALA A 99 5.41 27.80 -4.48
N ASP A 100 6.05 26.64 -4.48
CA ASP A 100 6.77 26.04 -5.62
C ASP A 100 5.82 25.35 -6.62
N GLY A 101 4.52 25.35 -6.35
CA GLY A 101 3.50 24.76 -7.22
C GLY A 101 3.22 23.28 -6.93
N ALA A 102 3.84 22.68 -5.90
CA ALA A 102 3.49 21.36 -5.44
C ALA A 102 2.09 21.33 -4.83
N GLN A 103 1.32 20.28 -5.12
CA GLN A 103 -0.05 20.13 -4.67
C GLN A 103 -0.24 18.77 -4.00
N ILE A 104 -0.74 18.77 -2.78
CA ILE A 104 -1.12 17.56 -2.05
C ILE A 104 -2.63 17.61 -1.84
N SER A 105 -3.33 16.54 -2.16
CA SER A 105 -4.76 16.41 -1.87
C SER A 105 -5.08 15.06 -1.26
N VAL A 106 -5.93 15.07 -0.24
CA VAL A 106 -6.51 13.87 0.38
C VAL A 106 -8.02 13.98 0.28
N ARG A 107 -8.64 13.02 -0.39
CA ARG A 107 -10.08 13.04 -0.66
C ARG A 107 -10.68 11.65 -0.56
N LYS A 108 -11.94 11.57 -0.17
CA LYS A 108 -12.75 10.36 -0.25
C LYS A 108 -13.73 10.48 -1.40
N GLN A 109 -13.76 9.46 -2.23
CA GLN A 109 -14.69 9.37 -3.33
C GLN A 109 -15.19 7.93 -3.44
N LYS A 110 -16.51 7.74 -3.32
CA LYS A 110 -17.17 6.44 -3.25
C LYS A 110 -16.59 5.62 -2.09
N ALA A 111 -16.08 4.43 -2.39
CA ALA A 111 -15.48 3.52 -1.43
C ALA A 111 -13.95 3.62 -1.39
N MET A 112 -13.36 4.71 -1.89
CA MET A 112 -11.90 4.90 -1.97
C MET A 112 -11.47 6.17 -1.25
N LEU A 113 -10.36 6.06 -0.50
CA LEU A 113 -9.56 7.18 -0.05
C LEU A 113 -8.44 7.39 -1.08
N LEU A 114 -8.35 8.60 -1.62
CA LEU A 114 -7.40 8.99 -2.64
C LEU A 114 -6.43 10.00 -2.04
N VAL A 115 -5.13 9.74 -2.19
CA VAL A 115 -4.08 10.70 -1.89
C VAL A 115 -3.36 10.97 -3.21
N ASP A 116 -3.43 12.21 -3.67
CA ASP A 116 -2.75 12.66 -4.88
C ASP A 116 -1.69 13.70 -4.48
N ILE A 117 -0.45 13.50 -4.91
CA ILE A 117 0.67 14.45 -4.77
C ILE A 117 1.16 14.77 -6.19
N ASP A 118 1.20 16.05 -6.55
CA ASP A 118 1.65 16.57 -7.83
C ASP A 118 2.76 17.59 -7.57
N GLU A 119 4.01 17.20 -7.79
CA GLU A 119 5.21 18.03 -7.65
C GLU A 119 5.67 18.49 -9.05
N ARG A 120 4.98 19.50 -9.58
CA ARG A 120 5.23 20.03 -10.94
C ARG A 120 6.67 20.43 -11.24
N ALA A 121 7.41 20.86 -10.22
CA ALA A 121 8.81 21.27 -10.39
C ALA A 121 9.74 20.10 -10.71
N GLU A 122 9.38 18.89 -10.25
CA GLU A 122 10.15 17.64 -10.40
C GLU A 122 9.45 16.64 -11.33
N ASP A 123 8.40 17.08 -12.05
CA ASP A 123 7.53 16.24 -12.89
C ASP A 123 7.08 14.94 -12.21
N THR A 124 6.90 14.99 -10.88
CA THR A 124 6.56 13.83 -10.07
C THR A 124 5.08 13.82 -9.71
N GLN A 125 4.42 12.70 -9.97
CA GLN A 125 3.03 12.43 -9.63
C GLN A 125 2.94 11.15 -8.80
N VAL A 126 2.42 11.28 -7.58
CA VAL A 126 2.10 10.13 -6.72
C VAL A 126 0.59 10.04 -6.57
N ARG A 127 0.05 8.86 -6.88
CA ARG A 127 -1.35 8.53 -6.67
C ARG A 127 -1.46 7.31 -5.77
N VAL A 128 -2.10 7.48 -4.63
CA VAL A 128 -2.44 6.41 -3.71
C VAL A 128 -3.96 6.22 -3.72
N SER A 129 -4.42 4.99 -3.85
CA SER A 129 -5.83 4.64 -3.89
C SER A 129 -6.08 3.50 -2.90
N ILE A 130 -6.74 3.81 -1.79
CA ILE A 130 -6.95 2.88 -0.68
C ILE A 130 -8.44 2.61 -0.53
N PRO A 131 -8.91 1.36 -0.65
CA PRO A 131 -10.29 1.02 -0.34
C PRO A 131 -10.63 1.37 1.11
N ILE A 132 -11.79 1.96 1.35
CA ILE A 132 -12.28 2.29 2.70
C ILE A 132 -12.42 1.02 3.57
N ALA A 133 -12.67 -0.14 2.95
CA ALA A 133 -12.65 -1.44 3.62
C ALA A 133 -11.25 -1.77 4.22
N VAL A 134 -10.17 -1.45 3.49
CA VAL A 134 -8.79 -1.61 3.96
C VAL A 134 -8.50 -0.67 5.12
N VAL A 135 -8.91 0.60 5.01
CA VAL A 135 -8.75 1.57 6.12
C VAL A 135 -9.52 1.11 7.36
N ARG A 136 -10.73 0.59 7.21
CA ARG A 136 -11.50 0.00 8.33
C ARG A 136 -10.78 -1.18 8.96
N ALA A 137 -10.24 -2.08 8.15
CA ALA A 137 -9.52 -3.24 8.64
C ALA A 137 -8.20 -2.85 9.34
N MET A 138 -7.49 -1.80 8.87
CA MET A 138 -6.36 -1.23 9.60
C MET A 138 -6.74 -0.74 11.00
N LEU A 139 -7.96 -0.24 11.16
CA LEU A 139 -8.48 0.22 12.44
C LEU A 139 -9.02 -0.94 13.29
N ASP A 140 -9.09 -2.16 12.79
CA ASP A 140 -9.63 -3.29 13.55
C ASP A 140 -8.70 -3.76 14.68
N GLY A 141 -9.28 -4.15 15.80
CA GLY A 141 -8.59 -4.61 17.01
C GLY A 141 -8.47 -3.56 18.12
N GLU A 142 -7.86 -3.98 19.22
CA GLU A 142 -7.75 -3.18 20.46
C GLU A 142 -6.46 -2.36 20.50
N GLY A 143 -6.52 -1.21 21.17
CA GLY A 143 -5.39 -0.32 21.40
C GLY A 143 -5.06 0.64 20.25
N GLU A 144 -3.85 1.20 20.32
CA GLU A 144 -3.39 2.30 19.47
C GLU A 144 -2.66 1.85 18.20
N ALA A 145 -2.41 0.55 18.05
CA ALA A 145 -1.65 -0.01 16.93
C ALA A 145 -2.54 -0.32 15.72
N LEU A 146 -2.07 0.03 14.52
CA LEU A 146 -2.75 -0.26 13.26
C LEU A 146 -2.58 -1.74 12.89
N ASN A 147 -3.66 -2.38 12.46
CA ASN A 147 -3.72 -3.78 12.10
C ASN A 147 -3.41 -3.98 10.62
N ILE A 148 -2.12 -4.04 10.30
CA ILE A 148 -1.64 -4.17 8.92
C ILE A 148 -1.98 -5.53 8.33
N LYS A 149 -2.03 -6.59 9.15
CA LYS A 149 -2.51 -7.90 8.70
C LYS A 149 -3.96 -7.83 8.22
N ALA A 150 -4.87 -7.28 9.02
CA ALA A 150 -6.27 -7.15 8.63
C ALA A 150 -6.43 -6.24 7.40
N ALA A 151 -5.61 -5.19 7.28
CA ALA A 151 -5.55 -4.36 6.08
C ALA A 151 -5.20 -5.16 4.83
N LEU A 152 -4.18 -6.02 4.93
CA LEU A 152 -3.74 -6.88 3.84
C LEU A 152 -4.79 -7.94 3.48
N ASP A 153 -5.42 -8.55 4.49
CA ASP A 153 -6.51 -9.52 4.27
C ASP A 153 -7.72 -8.87 3.57
N ALA A 154 -8.07 -7.63 3.97
CA ALA A 154 -9.13 -6.86 3.32
C ALA A 154 -8.73 -6.40 1.91
N LEU A 155 -7.45 -6.13 1.70
CA LEU A 155 -6.91 -5.75 0.41
C LEU A 155 -6.93 -6.92 -0.57
N GLY A 156 -6.61 -8.14 -0.13
CA GLY A 156 -6.71 -9.37 -0.91
C GLY A 156 -8.15 -9.78 -1.30
N GLN A 157 -9.16 -8.95 -1.02
CA GLN A 157 -10.55 -9.13 -1.46
C GLN A 157 -10.96 -8.14 -2.55
N HIS A 158 -10.03 -7.29 -2.99
CA HIS A 158 -10.29 -6.21 -3.93
C HIS A 158 -9.21 -6.12 -5.00
N ASP A 159 -9.63 -6.06 -6.26
CA ASP A 159 -8.75 -5.66 -7.35
C ASP A 159 -8.54 -4.13 -7.32
N GLY A 160 -7.33 -3.68 -7.62
CA GLY A 160 -7.06 -2.27 -7.83
C GLY A 160 -5.62 -1.82 -7.64
N ALA A 161 -5.29 -0.68 -8.26
CA ALA A 161 -4.05 0.02 -7.99
C ALA A 161 -4.05 0.62 -6.58
N LEU A 162 -2.94 0.46 -5.88
CA LEU A 162 -2.76 0.97 -4.51
C LEU A 162 -1.86 2.18 -4.49
N VAL A 163 -0.75 2.09 -5.21
CA VAL A 163 0.24 3.16 -5.33
C VAL A 163 0.69 3.22 -6.78
N THR A 164 0.74 4.42 -7.33
CA THR A 164 1.42 4.71 -8.58
C THR A 164 2.29 5.93 -8.35
N ILE A 165 3.57 5.81 -8.65
CA ILE A 165 4.54 6.90 -8.65
C ILE A 165 5.02 7.02 -10.09
N ASP A 166 4.97 8.21 -10.63
CA ASP A 166 5.48 8.57 -11.95
C ASP A 166 6.37 9.79 -11.76
N ASP A 167 7.62 9.76 -12.21
CA ASP A 167 8.56 10.88 -12.13
C ASP A 167 9.04 11.34 -13.53
N GLY A 168 8.27 11.00 -14.57
CA GLY A 168 8.59 11.29 -15.97
C GLY A 168 9.54 10.30 -16.63
N ASP A 169 10.54 9.79 -15.91
CA ASP A 169 11.54 8.83 -16.42
C ASP A 169 11.30 7.40 -15.91
N SER A 170 10.65 7.28 -14.76
CA SER A 170 10.33 6.04 -14.07
C SER A 170 8.86 5.97 -13.65
N THR A 171 8.32 4.76 -13.67
CA THR A 171 6.99 4.45 -13.13
C THR A 171 7.07 3.29 -12.17
N VAL A 172 6.66 3.50 -10.93
CA VAL A 172 6.44 2.44 -9.94
C VAL A 172 4.93 2.24 -9.78
N ARG A 173 4.46 1.00 -9.95
CA ARG A 173 3.07 0.63 -9.74
C ARG A 173 2.98 -0.53 -8.77
N VAL A 174 2.15 -0.35 -7.74
CA VAL A 174 1.77 -1.39 -6.78
C VAL A 174 0.27 -1.61 -6.89
N TRP A 175 -0.15 -2.84 -7.14
CA TRP A 175 -1.57 -3.19 -7.26
C TRP A 175 -1.84 -4.61 -6.80
N VAL A 176 -3.12 -4.91 -6.56
CA VAL A 176 -3.60 -6.25 -6.26
C VAL A 176 -4.59 -6.65 -7.34
N ASP A 177 -4.49 -7.89 -7.82
CA ASP A 177 -5.51 -8.48 -8.68
C ASP A 177 -5.59 -10.01 -8.52
N ALA A 178 -6.63 -10.61 -9.07
CA ALA A 178 -6.89 -12.06 -9.09
C ALA A 178 -5.98 -12.89 -10.04
N SER A 179 -4.90 -12.32 -10.59
CA SER A 179 -4.05 -12.92 -11.62
C SER A 179 -2.56 -12.80 -11.32
N MET A 180 -1.87 -13.94 -11.26
CA MET A 180 -0.40 -13.95 -11.13
C MET A 180 0.34 -13.16 -12.23
N GLU A 181 -0.23 -13.09 -13.44
CA GLU A 181 0.44 -12.48 -14.59
C GLU A 181 0.57 -10.96 -14.47
N GLY A 182 -0.24 -10.31 -13.62
CA GLY A 182 -0.20 -8.89 -13.32
C GLY A 182 -0.06 -8.03 -14.58
N ILE A 183 -1.17 -7.75 -15.28
CA ILE A 183 -1.13 -7.02 -16.56
C ILE A 183 -0.91 -5.52 -16.34
#